data_AF-A0A517DYR7-F1
#
_entry.id   AF-A0A517DYR7-F1
#
_cell.length_a   1.000
_cell.length_b   1.000
_cell.length_c   1.000
_cell.angle_alpha   90.00
_cell.angle_beta   90.00
_cell.angle_gamma   90.00
#
_symmetry.space_group_name_H-M   'P 1'
#
loop_
_entity.id
_entity.type
_entity.pdbx_description
1 polymer ?
#
loop_
_entity_poly.entity_id
_entity_poly.type
_entity_poly.pdbx_seq_one_letter_code
_entity_poly.pdbx_strand_id
1 'polypeptide(L)'
;MSPVAVKAGEFMITSWKSFLIGAVFMLVAVTAGYMVYTGTGNSFTGPEQEITDTPVPADRVTITPLPSLRIIHGIEVPFEGKVELRQAIAGRAARDVSIVNFQATGENADKSEIRIVWENGEIGTIHPGAQNTRFSADKRAVEIIVIGYSMHERKIFKDSRRQGTLTWEIRYEPVE
;
A
#
# COMPACT_ATOMS: atom_id res chain seq x y z
N MET A 1 -69.20 -30.95 -23.70
CA MET A 1 -68.18 -32.00 -23.91
C MET A 1 -66.92 -31.59 -23.15
N SER A 2 -66.52 -32.38 -22.15
CA SER A 2 -65.11 -32.57 -21.76
C SER A 2 -64.49 -33.59 -22.76
N PRO A 3 -63.18 -33.94 -22.78
CA PRO A 3 -62.06 -33.65 -21.87
C PRO A 3 -61.13 -32.56 -22.50
N VAL A 4 -59.81 -32.37 -22.24
CA VAL A 4 -58.71 -33.14 -21.62
C VAL A 4 -57.78 -32.20 -20.84
N ALA A 5 -57.18 -32.68 -19.74
CA ALA A 5 -56.06 -32.05 -19.06
C ALA A 5 -54.73 -32.71 -19.46
N VAL A 6 -53.71 -31.91 -19.78
CA VAL A 6 -52.33 -32.41 -19.98
C VAL A 6 -51.48 -31.99 -18.79
N LYS A 7 -50.98 -32.99 -18.05
CA LYS A 7 -50.15 -32.82 -16.87
C LYS A 7 -48.67 -32.82 -17.29
N ALA A 8 -48.10 -31.63 -17.45
CA ALA A 8 -46.65 -31.42 -17.50
C ALA A 8 -46.21 -30.72 -16.21
N GLY A 9 -45.10 -31.06 -15.55
CA GLY A 9 -44.12 -32.10 -15.82
C GLY A 9 -42.96 -31.90 -14.83
N GLU A 10 -42.83 -32.78 -13.85
CA GLU A 10 -41.90 -32.61 -12.72
C GLU A 10 -40.44 -32.83 -13.15
N PHE A 11 -39.74 -31.79 -13.63
CA PHE A 11 -38.35 -31.93 -14.09
C PHE A 11 -37.46 -30.69 -13.87
N MET A 12 -37.41 -30.13 -12.65
CA MET A 12 -36.46 -29.03 -12.36
C MET A 12 -35.99 -28.83 -10.90
N ILE A 13 -35.91 -29.89 -10.08
CA ILE A 13 -35.55 -29.76 -8.63
C ILE A 13 -34.24 -30.48 -8.25
N THR A 14 -33.72 -31.38 -9.09
CA THR A 14 -32.64 -32.31 -8.68
C THR A 14 -31.21 -31.77 -8.85
N SER A 15 -30.97 -30.78 -9.72
CA SER A 15 -29.61 -30.35 -10.10
C SER A 15 -28.87 -29.51 -9.06
N TRP A 16 -29.58 -28.68 -8.28
CA TRP A 16 -28.94 -27.79 -7.28
C TRP A 16 -28.27 -28.59 -6.15
N LYS A 17 -28.83 -29.73 -5.75
CA LYS A 17 -28.25 -30.59 -4.71
C LYS A 17 -26.84 -31.07 -5.08
N SER A 18 -26.62 -31.44 -6.35
CA SER A 18 -25.31 -31.86 -6.86
C SER A 18 -24.28 -30.72 -6.86
N PHE A 19 -24.70 -29.49 -7.16
CA PHE A 19 -23.84 -28.31 -7.10
C PHE A 19 -23.40 -27.98 -5.67
N LEU A 20 -24.33 -28.06 -4.72
CA LEU A 20 -24.08 -27.86 -3.29
C LEU A 20 -23.08 -28.89 -2.73
N ILE A 21 -23.21 -30.15 -3.10
CA ILE A 21 -22.28 -31.23 -2.71
C ILE A 21 -20.86 -30.94 -3.26
N GLY A 22 -20.75 -30.55 -4.54
CA GLY A 22 -19.46 -30.22 -5.15
C GLY A 22 -18.77 -29.02 -4.49
N ALA A 23 -19.53 -27.97 -4.15
CA ALA A 23 -19.01 -26.78 -3.47
C ALA A 23 -18.49 -27.10 -2.05
N VAL A 24 -19.23 -27.92 -1.29
CA VAL A 24 -18.78 -28.37 0.05
C VAL A 24 -17.52 -29.23 -0.06
N PHE A 25 -17.43 -30.12 -1.04
CA PHE A 25 -16.26 -30.98 -1.24
C PHE A 25 -15.00 -30.16 -1.58
N MET A 26 -15.12 -29.17 -2.46
CA MET A 26 -14.03 -28.23 -2.76
C MET A 26 -13.60 -27.42 -1.54
N LEU A 27 -14.55 -26.94 -0.73
CA LEU A 27 -14.25 -26.17 0.48
C LEU A 27 -13.46 -27.02 1.50
N VAL A 28 -13.90 -28.27 1.75
CA VAL A 28 -13.18 -29.21 2.62
C VAL A 28 -11.77 -29.49 2.09
N ALA A 29 -11.62 -29.75 0.79
CA ALA A 29 -10.33 -30.00 0.16
C ALA A 29 -9.36 -28.82 0.30
N VAL A 30 -9.84 -27.59 0.11
CA VAL A 30 -9.03 -26.37 0.30
C VAL A 30 -8.62 -26.19 1.76
N THR A 31 -9.53 -26.39 2.73
CA THR A 31 -9.17 -26.30 4.16
C THR A 31 -8.18 -27.39 4.61
N ALA A 32 -8.32 -28.62 4.12
CA ALA A 32 -7.40 -29.70 4.43
C ALA A 32 -6.01 -29.46 3.80
N GLY A 33 -5.96 -29.02 2.55
CA GLY A 33 -4.71 -28.64 1.88
C GLY A 33 -4.01 -27.48 2.58
N TYR A 34 -4.77 -26.47 3.02
CA TYR A 34 -4.24 -25.34 3.79
C TYR A 34 -3.65 -25.77 5.14
N MET A 35 -4.38 -26.59 5.93
CA MET A 35 -3.88 -27.09 7.21
C MET A 35 -2.62 -27.96 7.06
N VAL A 36 -2.53 -28.79 6.03
CA VAL A 36 -1.29 -29.56 5.74
C VAL A 36 -0.15 -28.63 5.36
N TYR A 37 -0.40 -27.63 4.50
CA TYR A 37 0.63 -26.66 4.09
C TYR A 37 1.15 -25.80 5.25
N THR A 38 0.28 -25.38 6.18
CA THR A 38 0.69 -24.65 7.39
C THR A 38 1.23 -25.55 8.50
N GLY A 39 0.96 -26.86 8.45
CA GLY A 39 1.33 -27.84 9.47
C GLY A 39 2.77 -28.33 9.38
N THR A 40 3.42 -28.21 8.22
CA THR A 40 4.84 -28.60 8.01
C THR A 40 5.85 -27.51 8.42
N GLY A 41 5.49 -26.68 9.41
CA GLY A 41 6.45 -25.82 10.10
C GLY A 41 7.35 -26.66 11.01
N ASN A 42 8.57 -26.94 10.57
CA ASN A 42 9.56 -27.74 11.30
C ASN A 42 9.69 -27.29 12.77
N SER A 43 9.27 -28.15 13.70
CA SER A 43 9.60 -28.02 15.12
C SER A 43 11.07 -28.41 15.32
N PHE A 44 11.99 -27.48 15.04
CA PHE A 44 13.41 -27.66 15.28
C PHE A 44 13.70 -27.37 16.76
N THR A 45 13.48 -28.37 17.62
CA THR A 45 13.98 -28.35 19.00
C THR A 45 15.50 -28.40 18.97
N GLY A 46 16.14 -27.23 19.01
CA GLY A 46 17.58 -27.13 19.24
C GLY A 46 17.95 -27.75 20.59
N PRO A 47 19.17 -28.29 20.74
CA PRO A 47 19.60 -28.86 22.01
C PRO A 47 19.68 -27.78 23.08
N GLU A 48 19.22 -28.13 24.27
CA GLU A 48 19.27 -27.30 25.47
C GLU A 48 20.74 -26.99 25.82
N GLN A 49 21.17 -25.75 25.60
CA GLN A 49 22.51 -25.31 25.99
C GLN A 49 22.51 -25.01 27.50
N GLU A 50 23.19 -25.88 28.23
CA GLU A 50 23.61 -25.67 29.61
C GLU A 50 24.30 -24.30 29.75
N ILE A 51 23.67 -23.39 30.49
CA ILE A 51 24.21 -22.05 30.74
C ILE A 51 25.30 -22.17 31.80
N THR A 52 26.51 -22.46 31.35
CA THR A 52 27.71 -22.32 32.19
C THR A 52 27.91 -20.84 32.50
N ASP A 53 27.62 -20.44 33.74
CA ASP A 53 27.83 -19.09 34.28
C ASP A 53 29.28 -18.65 34.09
N THR A 54 29.53 -17.95 33.00
CA THR A 54 30.82 -17.34 32.68
C THR A 54 30.74 -15.89 33.11
N PRO A 55 31.63 -15.39 33.99
CA PRO A 55 31.53 -14.04 34.54
C PRO A 55 31.56 -12.99 33.43
N VAL A 56 30.44 -12.29 33.25
CA VAL A 56 30.23 -11.32 32.17
C VAL A 56 31.19 -10.13 32.34
N PRO A 57 32.07 -9.84 31.38
CA PRO A 57 32.93 -8.65 31.44
C PRO A 57 32.09 -7.37 31.31
N ALA A 58 32.47 -6.34 32.06
CA ALA A 58 31.67 -5.11 32.24
C ALA A 58 31.52 -4.23 30.98
N ASP A 59 32.29 -4.46 29.92
CA ASP A 59 32.23 -3.69 28.66
C ASP A 59 31.12 -4.18 27.71
N ARG A 60 29.86 -4.00 28.14
CA ARG A 60 28.70 -4.22 27.27
C ARG A 60 28.47 -3.02 26.34
N VAL A 61 29.21 -2.96 25.24
CA VAL A 61 28.99 -1.98 24.16
C VAL A 61 27.57 -2.14 23.62
N THR A 62 26.70 -1.18 23.92
CA THR A 62 25.32 -1.18 23.42
C THR A 62 25.29 -0.58 22.02
N ILE A 63 25.39 -1.44 21.01
CA ILE A 63 25.25 -1.04 19.60
C ILE A 63 23.77 -0.74 19.33
N THR A 64 23.39 0.53 19.39
CA THR A 64 22.07 0.97 18.95
C THR A 64 22.06 1.02 17.41
N PRO A 65 21.23 0.21 16.72
CA PRO A 65 21.14 0.28 15.27
C PRO A 65 20.57 1.64 14.84
N LEU A 66 21.18 2.24 13.82
CA LEU A 66 20.68 3.46 13.20
C LEU A 66 19.29 3.21 12.59
N PRO A 67 18.32 4.11 12.75
CA PRO A 67 17.02 3.96 12.12
C PRO A 67 17.17 3.96 10.59
N SER A 68 16.46 3.06 9.92
CA SER A 68 16.61 2.89 8.47
C SER A 68 15.88 4.00 7.71
N LEU A 69 16.56 5.12 7.48
CA LEU A 69 16.05 6.20 6.64
C LEU A 69 15.84 5.69 5.21
N ARG A 70 14.61 5.81 4.72
CA ARG A 70 14.18 5.45 3.36
C ARG A 70 13.99 6.71 2.53
N ILE A 71 14.16 6.57 1.22
CA ILE A 71 14.00 7.66 0.24
C ILE A 71 13.00 7.22 -0.82
N ILE A 72 11.99 8.06 -1.06
CA ILE A 72 11.09 8.00 -2.21
C ILE A 72 11.46 9.19 -3.10
N HIS A 73 11.73 8.96 -4.37
CA HIS A 73 12.07 10.04 -5.29
C HIS A 73 11.58 9.79 -6.72
N GLY A 74 11.40 10.89 -7.44
CA GLY A 74 11.20 10.94 -8.88
C GLY A 74 12.02 12.08 -9.44
N ILE A 75 12.64 11.89 -10.60
CA ILE A 75 13.50 12.89 -11.26
C ILE A 75 12.93 13.11 -12.65
N GLU A 76 12.52 14.35 -12.94
CA GLU A 76 11.99 14.79 -14.23
C GLU A 76 10.88 13.88 -14.80
N VAL A 77 10.05 13.29 -13.93
CA VAL A 77 9.04 12.30 -14.30
C VAL A 77 7.99 12.99 -15.18
N PRO A 78 7.86 12.61 -16.46
CA PRO A 78 6.96 13.28 -17.38
C PRO A 78 5.51 12.85 -17.13
N PHE A 79 4.58 13.80 -17.29
CA PHE A 79 3.15 13.53 -17.19
C PHE A 79 2.35 14.47 -18.10
N GLU A 80 1.12 14.06 -18.45
CA GLU A 80 0.16 14.88 -19.21
C GLU A 80 -1.14 15.02 -18.40
N GLY A 81 -1.77 16.19 -18.48
CA GLY A 81 -3.04 16.44 -17.81
C GLY A 81 -2.94 16.52 -16.28
N LYS A 82 -3.74 15.72 -15.57
CA LYS A 82 -3.61 15.50 -14.13
C LYS A 82 -3.17 14.07 -13.88
N VAL A 83 -2.14 13.87 -13.06
CA VAL A 83 -1.69 12.54 -12.61
C VAL A 83 -1.68 12.48 -11.08
N GLU A 84 -2.06 11.33 -10.51
CA GLU A 84 -1.89 11.03 -9.08
C GLU A 84 -0.97 9.82 -8.92
N LEU A 85 0.24 10.04 -8.41
CA LEU A 85 1.28 9.03 -8.22
C LEU A 85 1.33 8.65 -6.74
N ARG A 86 0.63 7.57 -6.36
CA ARG A 86 0.71 7.02 -5.01
C ARG A 86 2.09 6.39 -4.77
N GLN A 87 2.75 6.80 -3.70
CA GLN A 87 4.08 6.33 -3.33
C GLN A 87 3.98 5.11 -2.42
N ALA A 88 4.89 4.14 -2.59
CA ALA A 88 4.98 2.97 -1.72
C ALA A 88 5.76 3.31 -0.44
N ILE A 89 5.11 3.15 0.71
CA ILE A 89 5.74 3.26 2.03
C ILE A 89 6.19 1.85 2.45
N ALA A 90 7.42 1.71 2.95
CA ALA A 90 7.86 0.49 3.62
C ALA A 90 7.28 0.45 5.04
N GLY A 91 6.56 -0.62 5.38
CA GLY A 91 5.84 -0.73 6.67
C GLY A 91 4.37 -0.31 6.56
N ARG A 92 3.71 -0.12 7.71
CA ARG A 92 2.31 0.37 7.81
C ARG A 92 2.22 1.88 7.72
N ALA A 93 3.26 2.59 8.18
CA ALA A 93 3.32 4.04 8.17
C ALA A 93 4.76 4.54 8.04
N ALA A 94 4.89 5.83 7.74
CA ALA A 94 6.14 6.57 7.69
C ALA A 94 6.18 7.64 8.80
N ARG A 95 7.24 7.69 9.59
CA ARG A 95 7.52 8.78 10.55
C ARG A 95 8.70 9.62 10.06
N ASP A 96 8.99 10.74 10.75
CA ASP A 96 10.11 11.63 10.44
C ASP A 96 10.14 12.09 8.98
N VAL A 97 8.95 12.26 8.40
CA VAL A 97 8.79 12.58 6.98
C VAL A 97 9.38 13.96 6.70
N SER A 98 10.22 14.03 5.68
CA SER A 98 10.82 15.26 5.19
C SER A 98 10.77 15.34 3.67
N ILE A 99 10.24 16.46 3.16
CA ILE A 99 10.28 16.80 1.74
C ILE A 99 11.57 17.58 1.51
N VAL A 100 12.57 16.91 0.94
CA VAL A 100 13.89 17.49 0.66
C VAL A 100 13.77 18.44 -0.53
N ASN A 101 13.08 18.01 -1.57
CA ASN A 101 12.81 18.78 -2.78
C ASN A 101 11.43 18.42 -3.33
N PHE A 102 10.67 19.41 -3.79
CA PHE A 102 9.51 19.20 -4.65
C PHE A 102 9.43 20.31 -5.70
N GLN A 103 9.43 19.92 -6.98
CA GLN A 103 9.39 20.81 -8.13
C GLN A 103 8.44 20.22 -9.18
N ALA A 104 7.73 21.11 -9.86
CA ALA A 104 6.87 20.79 -10.98
C ALA A 104 7.14 21.79 -12.12
N THR A 105 7.12 21.32 -13.36
CA THR A 105 7.20 22.16 -14.56
C THR A 105 6.01 21.89 -15.47
N GLY A 106 5.67 22.86 -16.33
CA GLY A 106 4.49 22.82 -17.20
C GLY A 106 3.54 24.00 -16.94
N GLU A 107 2.39 23.95 -17.59
CA GLU A 107 1.35 24.99 -17.48
C GLU A 107 0.45 24.74 -16.28
N ASN A 108 0.27 25.73 -15.39
CA ASN A 108 -0.40 25.57 -14.09
C ASN A 108 0.28 24.53 -13.17
N ALA A 109 1.60 24.34 -13.32
CA ALA A 109 2.38 23.40 -12.53
C ALA A 109 2.42 23.74 -11.03
N ASP A 110 2.17 25.00 -10.67
CA ASP A 110 1.95 25.50 -9.30
C ASP A 110 0.81 24.79 -8.55
N LYS A 111 -0.15 24.22 -9.29
CA LYS A 111 -1.27 23.43 -8.75
C LYS A 111 -0.96 21.95 -8.56
N SER A 112 0.27 21.53 -8.85
CA SER A 112 0.78 20.24 -8.42
C SER A 112 0.90 20.23 -6.88
N GLU A 113 0.85 19.06 -6.25
CA GLU A 113 0.97 18.94 -4.79
C GLU A 113 1.52 17.58 -4.37
N ILE A 114 2.24 17.54 -3.25
CA ILE A 114 2.41 16.31 -2.49
C ILE A 114 1.33 16.30 -1.41
N ARG A 115 0.45 15.31 -1.46
CA ARG A 115 -0.59 15.05 -0.47
C ARG A 115 -0.11 13.96 0.48
N ILE A 116 -0.06 14.26 1.78
CA ILE A 116 0.29 13.32 2.85
C ILE A 116 -0.96 13.11 3.70
N VAL A 117 -1.40 11.85 3.84
CA VAL A 117 -2.49 11.46 4.75
C VAL A 117 -1.85 10.93 6.03
N TRP A 118 -2.19 11.55 7.16
CA TRP A 118 -1.69 11.19 8.48
C TRP A 118 -2.63 10.18 9.17
N GLU A 119 -2.11 9.41 10.13
CA GLU A 119 -2.84 8.36 10.88
C GLU A 119 -4.09 8.90 11.63
N ASN A 120 -4.08 10.18 12.00
CA ASN A 120 -5.22 10.89 12.59
C ASN A 120 -6.29 11.35 11.55
N GLY A 121 -6.11 11.06 10.26
CA GLY A 121 -6.98 11.50 9.17
C GLY A 121 -6.74 12.94 8.69
N GLU A 122 -5.77 13.66 9.27
CA GLU A 122 -5.35 14.97 8.77
C GLU A 122 -4.70 14.82 7.38
N ILE A 123 -4.88 15.80 6.50
CA ILE A 123 -4.25 15.84 5.18
C ILE A 123 -3.30 17.03 5.14
N GLY A 124 -2.01 16.75 4.98
CA GLY A 124 -0.98 17.75 4.67
C GLY A 124 -0.81 17.92 3.17
N THR A 125 -0.76 19.17 2.70
CA THR A 125 -0.51 19.53 1.30
C THR A 125 0.79 20.32 1.19
N ILE A 126 1.64 19.97 0.24
CA ILE A 126 2.92 20.63 -0.02
C ILE A 126 2.99 21.02 -1.50
N HIS A 127 3.20 22.31 -1.79
CA HIS A 127 3.26 22.84 -3.15
C HIS A 127 4.70 22.90 -3.71
N PRO A 128 4.88 23.00 -5.05
CA PRO A 128 6.20 23.07 -5.68
C PRO A 128 7.01 24.27 -5.20
N GLY A 129 8.33 24.10 -5.17
CA GLY A 129 9.26 25.04 -4.56
C GLY A 129 9.54 24.75 -3.07
N ALA A 130 8.78 23.85 -2.43
CA ALA A 130 9.08 23.37 -1.09
C ALA A 130 10.42 22.62 -1.05
N GLN A 131 11.26 22.99 -0.09
CA GLN A 131 12.57 22.38 0.17
C GLN A 131 12.76 22.19 1.67
N ASN A 132 13.45 21.11 2.05
CA ASN A 132 13.80 20.76 3.44
C ASN A 132 12.65 20.89 4.47
N THR A 133 11.41 20.64 4.04
CA THR A 133 10.22 20.74 4.92
C THR A 133 10.10 19.46 5.72
N ARG A 134 10.27 19.52 7.05
CA ARG A 134 10.21 18.37 7.96
C ARG A 134 8.94 18.41 8.82
N PHE A 135 8.30 17.26 8.98
CA PHE A 135 7.16 17.06 9.87
C PHE A 135 7.61 16.44 11.20
N SER A 136 6.81 16.58 12.27
CA SER A 136 7.16 16.00 13.58
C SER A 136 7.20 14.47 13.51
N ALA A 137 8.11 13.85 14.27
CA ALA A 137 8.19 12.41 14.47
C ALA A 137 6.89 11.82 15.04
N ASP A 138 6.10 12.63 15.76
CA ASP A 138 4.79 12.24 16.31
C ASP A 138 3.74 12.00 15.21
N LYS A 139 3.92 12.61 14.03
CA LYS A 139 3.01 12.44 12.90
C LYS A 139 3.44 11.25 12.04
N ARG A 140 2.54 10.28 11.91
CA ARG A 140 2.71 9.07 11.09
C ARG A 140 1.92 9.21 9.81
N ALA A 141 2.59 9.21 8.66
CA ALA A 141 1.96 9.23 7.34
C ALA A 141 1.58 7.80 6.95
N VAL A 142 0.30 7.57 6.64
CA VAL A 142 -0.22 6.29 6.15
C VAL A 142 -0.33 6.25 4.62
N GLU A 143 -0.35 7.42 3.97
CA GLU A 143 -0.32 7.54 2.51
C GLU A 143 0.43 8.79 2.08
N ILE A 144 1.21 8.69 1.00
CA ILE A 144 1.90 9.80 0.34
C ILE A 144 1.58 9.71 -1.15
N ILE A 145 1.09 10.80 -1.74
CA ILE A 145 0.69 10.89 -3.14
C ILE A 145 1.33 12.14 -3.74
N VAL A 146 2.00 11.99 -4.88
CA VAL A 146 2.55 13.11 -5.65
C VAL A 146 1.60 13.37 -6.82
N ILE A 147 1.01 14.57 -6.86
CA ILE A 147 -0.01 14.97 -7.82
C ILE A 147 0.60 15.97 -8.79
N GLY A 148 0.58 15.65 -10.08
CA GLY A 148 0.99 16.56 -11.14
C GLY A 148 -0.20 17.22 -11.80
N TYR A 149 -0.07 18.51 -12.13
CA TYR A 149 -1.06 19.28 -12.86
C TYR A 149 -0.42 20.06 -14.01
N SER A 150 -0.84 19.79 -15.25
CA SER A 150 -0.39 20.48 -16.48
C SER A 150 -1.55 20.96 -17.38
N MET A 151 -2.77 21.00 -16.84
CA MET A 151 -4.00 21.28 -17.59
C MET A 151 -4.29 22.77 -17.74
N HIS A 152 -4.90 23.14 -18.87
CA HIS A 152 -5.43 24.48 -19.10
C HIS A 152 -6.89 24.57 -18.63
N GLU A 153 -7.21 25.48 -17.70
CA GLU A 153 -8.46 25.49 -16.92
C GLU A 153 -9.73 25.97 -17.66
N ARG A 154 -9.78 25.89 -18.99
CA ARG A 154 -11.00 26.23 -19.75
C ARG A 154 -11.99 25.07 -19.66
N LYS A 155 -13.16 25.35 -19.06
CA LYS A 155 -14.33 24.46 -18.82
C LYS A 155 -14.83 23.54 -19.96
N ILE A 156 -14.27 23.62 -21.17
CA ILE A 156 -14.83 23.04 -22.39
C ILE A 156 -13.79 22.24 -23.21
N PHE A 157 -12.52 22.20 -22.79
CA PHE A 157 -11.47 21.53 -23.56
C PHE A 157 -10.87 20.32 -22.83
N LYS A 158 -10.59 19.30 -23.66
CA LYS A 158 -9.97 18.02 -23.33
C LYS A 158 -8.60 18.23 -22.66
N ASP A 159 -8.18 17.26 -21.84
CA ASP A 159 -6.91 17.28 -21.13
C ASP A 159 -5.75 17.76 -22.02
N SER A 160 -4.97 18.69 -21.48
CA SER A 160 -3.86 19.29 -22.18
C SER A 160 -2.81 18.23 -22.49
N ARG A 161 -2.51 18.01 -23.78
CA ARG A 161 -1.35 17.21 -24.24
C ARG A 161 -0.01 17.90 -23.98
N ARG A 162 0.02 18.95 -23.14
CA ARG A 162 1.26 19.59 -22.72
C ARG A 162 1.86 18.79 -21.60
N GLN A 163 3.04 18.26 -21.87
CA GLN A 163 3.83 17.53 -20.90
C GLN A 163 4.32 18.49 -19.82
N GLY A 164 4.07 18.13 -18.56
CA GLY A 164 4.77 18.66 -17.41
C GLY A 164 5.81 17.65 -16.91
N THR A 165 6.68 18.08 -16.01
CA THR A 165 7.57 17.16 -15.28
C THR A 165 7.44 17.35 -13.78
N LEU A 166 7.66 16.27 -13.03
CA LEU A 166 7.70 16.26 -11.57
C LEU A 166 9.07 15.78 -11.08
N THR A 167 9.64 16.52 -10.14
CA THR A 167 10.85 16.11 -9.41
C THR A 167 10.56 16.18 -7.92
N TRP A 168 10.71 15.08 -7.20
CA TRP A 168 10.52 15.04 -5.75
C TRP A 168 11.56 14.16 -5.07
N GLU A 169 11.90 14.51 -3.83
CA GLU A 169 12.64 13.66 -2.91
C GLU A 169 12.01 13.76 -1.52
N ILE A 170 11.60 12.61 -0.99
CA ILE A 170 10.93 12.45 0.30
C ILE A 170 11.74 11.44 1.11
N ARG A 171 12.20 11.83 2.30
CA ARG A 171 12.87 10.93 3.24
C ARG A 171 11.98 10.64 4.44
N TYR A 172 12.00 9.41 4.92
CA TYR A 172 11.18 8.98 6.05
C TYR A 172 11.79 7.76 6.77
N GLU A 173 11.33 7.49 7.98
CA GLU A 173 11.61 6.23 8.67
C GLU A 173 10.37 5.32 8.63
N PRO A 174 10.52 4.02 8.31
CA PRO A 174 9.41 3.07 8.25
C PRO A 174 8.95 2.68 9.67
N VAL A 175 7.65 2.40 9.81
CA VAL A 175 7.01 1.90 11.04
C VAL A 175 6.19 0.65 10.69
N GLU A 176 6.39 -0.43 11.46
CA GLU A 176 5.74 -1.74 11.25
C GLU A 176 4.35 -1.89 11.90
#